data_AF-A0A3M1KMK2-F1
#
_entry.id   AF-A0A3M1KMK2-F1
#
_cell.length_a   1.000
_cell.length_b   1.000
_cell.length_c   1.000
_cell.angle_alpha   90.00
_cell.angle_beta   90.00
_cell.angle_gamma   90.00
#
_symmetry.space_group_name_H-M   'P 1'
#
loop_
_entity.id
_entity.type
_entity.pdbx_description
1 polymer ?
#
loop_
_entity_poly.entity_id
_entity_poly.type
_entity_poly.pdbx_seq_one_letter_code
_entity_poly.pdbx_strand_id
1 'polypeptide(L)' 'QGRVLEVELEEKHARLQYEIKLLTPDHRFLEIKVDARTGELIKVERE' A
#
# COMPACT_ATOMS: atom_id res chain seq x y z
N GLN A 1 10.45 -2.75 -14.06
CA GLN A 1 10.32 -1.85 -12.91
C GLN A 1 8.84 -1.55 -12.70
N GLY A 2 8.34 -1.62 -11.47
CA GLY A 2 6.99 -1.15 -11.15
C GLY A 2 6.98 0.36 -10.91
N ARG A 3 5.81 0.99 -10.97
CA ARG A 3 5.62 2.42 -10.72
C ARG A 3 4.68 2.61 -9.54
N VAL A 4 5.11 3.39 -8.55
CA VAL A 4 4.20 3.89 -7.51
C VAL A 4 3.28 4.92 -8.14
N LEU A 5 1.97 4.71 -7.99
CA LEU A 5 0.95 5.61 -8.51
C LEU A 5 0.52 6.60 -7.42
N GLU A 6 0.34 6.10 -6.21
CA GLU A 6 -0.26 6.84 -5.12
C GLU A 6 0.24 6.30 -3.76
N VAL A 7 0.35 7.21 -2.80
CA VAL A 7 0.62 6.92 -1.39
C VAL A 7 -0.31 7.77 -0.56
N GLU A 8 -1.18 7.12 0.22
CA GLU A 8 -2.11 7.78 1.12
C GLU A 8 -1.86 7.35 2.57
N LEU A 9 -2.05 8.29 3.51
CA LEU A 9 -2.08 7.99 4.94
C LEU A 9 -3.55 7.92 5.36
N GLU A 10 -3.97 6.75 5.82
CA GLU A 10 -5.34 6.51 6.29
C GLU A 10 -5.35 6.06 7.75
N GLU A 11 -6.42 6.39 8.47
CA GLU A 11 -6.67 5.87 9.82
C GLU A 11 -7.78 4.80 9.76
N LYS A 12 -7.46 3.58 10.20
CA LYS A 12 -8.39 2.46 10.21
C LYS A 12 -8.31 1.74 11.55
N HIS A 13 -9.44 1.58 12.24
CA HIS A 13 -9.51 0.97 13.57
C HIS A 13 -8.52 1.57 14.59
N ALA A 14 -8.42 2.91 14.63
CA ALA A 14 -7.48 3.66 15.46
C ALA A 14 -5.99 3.35 15.19
N ARG A 15 -5.67 2.82 14.00
CA ARG A 15 -4.31 2.60 13.51
C ARG A 15 -4.09 3.44 12.27
N LEU A 16 -2.98 4.19 12.25
CA LEU A 16 -2.50 4.85 11.05
C LEU A 16 -1.77 3.84 10.16
N GLN A 17 -2.13 3.81 8.88
CA GLN A 17 -1.50 2.93 7.89
C GLN A 17 -1.27 3.70 6.59
N TYR A 18 -0.16 3.37 5.91
CA TYR A 18 0.07 3.80 4.54
C TYR A 18 -0.59 2.80 3.59
N GLU A 19 -1.36 3.32 2.64
CA GLU A 19 -1.81 2.58 1.47
C GLU A 19 -0.97 3.01 0.27
N ILE A 20 -0.29 2.04 -0.36
CA ILE A 20 0.58 2.26 -1.51
C ILE A 20 -0.01 1.52 -2.70
N LYS A 21 -0.39 2.26 -3.75
CA LYS A 21 -0.85 1.68 -5.01
C LYS A 21 0.30 1.64 -6.01
N LEU A 22 0.57 0.45 -6.54
CA LEU A 22 1.64 0.23 -7.52
C LEU A 22 1.08 -0.37 -8.81
N LEU A 23 1.62 0.09 -9.94
CA LEU A 23 1.49 -0.57 -11.23
C LEU A 23 2.71 -1.45 -11.47
N THR A 24 2.50 -2.76 -11.61
CA THR A 24 3.57 -3.71 -11.91
C THR A 24 3.98 -3.66 -13.39
N PRO A 25 5.14 -4.20 -13.78
CA PRO A 25 5.58 -4.23 -15.18
C PRO A 25 4.60 -4.97 -16.12
N ASP A 26 3.84 -5.91 -15.57
CA ASP A 26 2.82 -6.68 -16.29
C ASP A 26 1.42 -6.05 -16.20
N HIS A 27 1.35 -4.74 -15.94
CA HIS A 27 0.13 -3.92 -15.93
C HIS A 27 -0.93 -4.39 -14.93
N ARG A 28 -0.51 -4.94 -13.78
CA ARG A 28 -1.42 -5.25 -12.67
C ARG A 28 -1.30 -4.20 -11.58
N PHE A 29 -2.37 -4.04 -10.83
CA PHE A 29 -2.38 -3.19 -9.65
C PHE A 29 -2.06 -4.01 -8.41
N LEU A 30 -1.25 -3.42 -7.54
CA LEU A 30 -0.93 -3.96 -6.24
C LEU A 30 -1.22 -2.89 -5.21
N GLU A 31 -2.00 -3.25 -4.21
CA GLU A 31 -2.21 -2.44 -3.02
C GLU A 31 -1.38 -3.02 -1.88
N ILE A 32 -0.56 -2.18 -1.25
CA ILE A 32 0.24 -2.55 -0.09
C ILE A 32 -0.19 -1.67 1.08
N LYS A 33 -0.62 -2.30 2.17
CA LYS A 33 -0.91 -1.63 3.44
C LYS A 33 0.22 -1.85 4.43
N VAL A 34 0.74 -0.77 5.00
CA VAL A 34 1.88 -0.78 5.92
C VAL A 34 1.53 0.02 7.18
N ASP A 35 1.90 -0.48 8.36
CA ASP A 35 1.72 0.26 9.61
C ASP A 35 2.57 1.54 9.59
N ALA A 36 1.93 2.69 9.75
CA ALA A 36 2.61 3.97 9.60
C ALA A 36 3.60 4.27 10.75
N ARG A 37 3.51 3.56 11.87
CA ARG A 37 4.38 3.76 13.05
C ARG A 37 5.57 2.83 13.04
N THR A 38 5.36 1.57 12.64
CA THR A 38 6.40 0.53 12.71
C THR A 38 7.01 0.20 11.36
N GLY A 39 6.34 0.53 10.25
CA GLY A 39 6.74 0.10 8.91
C GLY A 39 6.43 -1.38 8.62
N GLU A 40 5.70 -2.05 9.51
CA GLU A 40 5.35 -3.46 9.33
C GLU A 40 4.31 -3.65 8.22
N LEU A 41 4.50 -4.69 7.41
CA LEU A 41 3.54 -5.05 6.38
C LEU A 41 2.25 -5.57 7.03
N ILE A 42 1.14 -4.89 6.75
CA ILE A 42 -0.19 -5.30 7.21
C ILE A 42 -0.83 -6.22 6.19
N LYS A 43 -0.85 -5.81 4.91
CA LYS A 43 -1.54 -6.56 3.85
C LYS A 43 -0.95 -6.26 2.47
N VAL A 44 -1.07 -7.23 1.58
CA VAL A 44 -0.84 -7.09 0.15
C VAL A 44 -2.05 -7.66 -0.59
N GLU A 45 -2.65 -6.85 -1.46
CA GLU A 45 -3.80 -7.24 -2.29
C GLU A 45 -3.47 -7.02 -3.76
N ARG A 46 -3.93 -7.95 -4.61
CA ARG A 46 -3.87 -7.81 -6.06
C ARG A 46 -5.26 -7.47 -6.55
N GLU A 47 -5.36 -6.39 -7.32
CA GLU A 47 -6.55 -6.08 -8.12
C GLU A 47 -6.39 -6.61 -9.55
#